data_AF-A0A3D9JRD6-F1
#
_entry.id   AF-A0A3D9JRD6-F1
#
_cell.length_a   1.000
_cell.length_b   1.000
_cell.length_c   1.000
_cell.angle_alpha   90.00
_cell.angle_beta   90.00
_cell.angle_gamma   90.00
#
_symmetry.space_group_name_H-M   'P 1'
#
loop_
_entity.id
_entity.type
_entity.pdbx_description
1 polymer ?
#
loop_
_entity_poly.entity_id
_entity_poly.type
_entity_poly.pdbx_seq_one_letter_code
_entity_poly.pdbx_strand_id
1 'polypeptide(L)'
;MGTTWTMFKSYEIGRDIEWPGGDIIRYLEREDLYMGSGTAFHLAMIFEHFGVLLPVYDWTEPPKGKALDLIHPSYVLTAAESGLILLRTDKNPQVKAGYSAVDDEPLEPLFNDEHLQRHSVEQLNHELQSYLEKILLLSGNGHYLVRSFE
;
A
#
# COMPACT_ATOMS: atom_id res chain seq x y z
N MET A 1 14.13 3.98 8.03
CA MET A 1 13.49 2.66 8.25
C MET A 1 12.66 2.36 7.02
N GLY A 2 12.76 1.14 6.48
CA GLY A 2 11.97 0.72 5.32
C GLY A 2 10.52 0.44 5.73
N THR A 3 9.66 0.23 4.75
CA THR A 3 8.31 -0.30 4.97
C THR A 3 8.09 -1.43 3.97
N THR A 4 7.50 -2.52 4.43
CA THR A 4 7.24 -3.70 3.61
C THR A 4 5.74 -3.84 3.39
N TRP A 5 5.30 -3.71 2.15
CA TRP A 5 3.93 -4.07 1.79
C TRP A 5 3.94 -5.50 1.28
N THR A 6 2.92 -6.28 1.64
CA THR A 6 2.85 -7.69 1.30
C THR A 6 1.64 -7.94 0.42
N MET A 7 1.87 -8.61 -0.71
CA MET A 7 0.83 -9.09 -1.61
C MET A 7 0.74 -10.61 -1.56
N PHE A 8 -0.47 -11.17 -1.60
CA PHE A 8 -0.69 -12.62 -1.46
C PHE A 8 -2.05 -13.05 -2.00
N LYS A 9 -2.22 -14.33 -2.38
CA LYS A 9 -3.53 -14.84 -2.83
C LYS A 9 -4.40 -15.41 -1.72
N SER A 10 -3.77 -16.04 -0.74
CA SER A 10 -4.46 -16.63 0.40
C SER A 10 -3.59 -16.56 1.64
N TYR A 11 -4.21 -16.75 2.81
CA TYR A 11 -3.50 -16.72 4.08
C TYR A 11 -4.03 -17.78 5.03
N GLU A 12 -3.22 -18.14 6.01
CA GLU A 12 -3.59 -18.99 7.13
C GLU A 12 -3.20 -18.30 8.44
N ILE A 13 -4.01 -18.47 9.49
CA ILE A 13 -3.66 -18.00 10.85
C ILE A 13 -3.62 -19.21 11.78
N GLY A 14 -2.43 -19.51 12.29
CA GLY A 14 -2.21 -20.66 13.15
C GLY A 14 -0.87 -20.60 13.87
N ARG A 15 -0.66 -21.53 14.79
CA ARG A 15 0.57 -21.59 15.60
C ARG A 15 1.80 -21.71 14.71
N ASP A 16 2.79 -20.87 15.00
CA ASP A 16 4.12 -21.12 14.49
C ASP A 16 4.82 -22.20 15.32
N ILE A 17 5.51 -23.11 14.63
CA ILE A 17 6.37 -24.10 15.25
C ILE A 17 7.69 -23.44 15.67
N GLU A 18 8.12 -22.41 14.95
CA GLU A 18 9.36 -21.66 15.21
C GLU A 18 9.15 -20.51 16.23
N TRP A 19 7.91 -20.06 16.40
CA TRP A 19 7.53 -19.02 17.35
C TRP A 19 6.48 -19.55 18.35
N PRO A 20 6.91 -20.21 19.44
CA PRO A 20 6.00 -20.89 20.38
C PRO A 20 5.08 -19.96 21.19
N GLY A 21 5.12 -18.64 20.93
CA GLY A 21 4.40 -17.60 21.66
C GLY A 21 2.97 -17.30 21.19
N GLY A 22 2.54 -17.76 20.01
CA GLY A 22 1.22 -17.39 19.49
C GLY A 22 0.84 -17.97 18.13
N ASP A 23 -0.38 -17.67 17.70
CA ASP A 23 -0.75 -17.79 16.29
C ASP A 23 -0.04 -16.70 15.48
N ILE A 24 0.26 -16.95 14.21
CA ILE A 24 0.86 -15.99 13.27
C ILE A 24 0.08 -15.95 11.95
N ILE A 25 0.26 -14.89 11.17
CA ILE A 25 -0.26 -14.83 9.79
C ILE A 25 0.76 -15.44 8.83
N ARG A 26 0.33 -16.45 8.06
CA ARG A 26 1.11 -17.05 6.97
C ARG A 26 0.50 -16.68 5.64
N TYR A 27 1.20 -15.85 4.87
CA TYR A 27 0.80 -15.47 3.52
C TYR A 27 1.28 -16.52 2.50
N LEU A 28 0.38 -16.97 1.64
CA LEU A 28 0.64 -17.94 0.57
C LEU A 28 0.65 -17.23 -0.79
N GLU A 29 1.53 -17.68 -1.68
CA GLU A 29 1.83 -16.96 -2.94
C GLU A 29 2.24 -15.51 -2.63
N ARG A 30 3.16 -15.36 -1.66
CA ARG A 30 3.59 -14.08 -1.10
C ARG A 30 4.60 -13.38 -2.01
N GLU A 31 4.35 -12.10 -2.24
CA GLU A 31 5.27 -11.16 -2.89
C GLU A 31 5.42 -9.92 -2.01
N ASP A 32 6.65 -9.60 -1.62
CA ASP A 32 6.93 -8.41 -0.81
C ASP A 32 7.39 -7.23 -1.68
N LEU A 33 6.93 -6.04 -1.27
CA LEU A 33 7.31 -4.75 -1.83
C LEU A 33 8.07 -3.98 -0.75
N TYR A 34 9.40 -4.05 -0.82
CA TYR A 34 10.28 -3.26 0.03
C TYR A 34 10.44 -1.86 -0.55
N MET A 35 10.17 -0.84 0.26
CA MET A 35 10.25 0.55 -0.17
C MET A 35 10.64 1.49 0.97
N GLY A 36 11.11 2.69 0.62
CA GLY A 36 11.36 3.75 1.60
C GLY A 36 10.06 4.22 2.26
N SER A 37 10.14 4.69 3.51
CA SER A 37 8.97 5.18 4.25
C SER A 37 8.24 6.32 3.54
N GLY A 38 8.96 7.21 2.86
CA GLY A 38 8.37 8.28 2.04
C GLY A 38 7.63 7.74 0.83
N THR A 39 8.20 6.77 0.10
CA THR A 39 7.54 6.11 -1.03
C THR A 39 6.27 5.38 -0.59
N ALA A 40 6.33 4.64 0.53
CA ALA A 40 5.16 3.99 1.11
C ALA A 40 4.06 4.98 1.49
N PHE A 41 4.44 6.13 2.06
CA PHE A 41 3.51 7.19 2.42
C PHE A 41 2.80 7.76 1.19
N HIS A 42 3.52 8.15 0.14
CA HIS A 42 2.92 8.69 -1.08
C HIS A 42 2.07 7.66 -1.82
N LEU A 43 2.47 6.38 -1.86
CA LEU A 43 1.63 5.32 -2.40
C LEU A 43 0.32 5.21 -1.62
N ALA A 44 0.37 5.23 -0.28
CA ALA A 44 -0.85 5.18 0.54
C ALA A 44 -1.78 6.36 0.24
N MET A 45 -1.25 7.57 0.11
CA MET A 45 -2.04 8.74 -0.29
C MET A 45 -2.73 8.57 -1.65
N ILE A 46 -2.06 7.94 -2.63
CA ILE A 46 -2.68 7.65 -3.93
C ILE A 46 -3.86 6.69 -3.76
N PHE A 47 -3.70 5.59 -3.01
CA PHE A 47 -4.79 4.65 -2.77
C PHE A 47 -5.96 5.30 -2.01
N GLU A 48 -5.66 6.09 -0.97
CA GLU A 48 -6.66 6.79 -0.16
C GLU A 48 -7.41 7.84 -0.98
N HIS A 49 -6.73 8.56 -1.88
CA HIS A 49 -7.35 9.51 -2.80
C HIS A 49 -8.44 8.85 -3.67
N PHE A 50 -8.26 7.58 -4.02
CA PHE A 50 -9.24 6.76 -4.75
C PHE A 50 -10.13 5.91 -3.85
N GLY A 51 -10.20 6.21 -2.55
CA GLY A 51 -11.10 5.58 -1.59
C GLY A 51 -10.67 4.20 -1.11
N VAL A 52 -9.42 3.81 -1.33
CA VAL A 52 -8.87 2.52 -0.88
C VAL A 52 -7.98 2.75 0.35
N LEU A 53 -8.49 2.39 1.52
CA LEU A 53 -7.69 2.35 2.74
C LEU A 53 -7.07 0.97 2.91
N LEU A 54 -5.76 0.86 2.69
CA LEU A 54 -5.06 -0.42 2.79
C LEU A 54 -4.94 -0.87 4.25
N PRO A 55 -5.35 -2.11 4.58
CA PRO A 55 -5.26 -2.62 5.93
C PRO A 55 -3.80 -2.84 6.31
N VAL A 56 -3.51 -2.65 7.60
CA VAL A 56 -2.21 -2.89 8.20
C VAL A 56 -2.30 -4.15 9.06
N TYR A 57 -1.36 -5.07 8.86
CA TYR A 57 -1.24 -6.27 9.69
C TYR A 57 0.17 -6.45 10.22
N ASP A 58 0.25 -6.69 11.53
CA ASP A 58 1.42 -7.26 12.18
C ASP A 58 1.28 -8.78 12.18
N TRP A 59 2.24 -9.47 11.56
CA TRP A 59 2.22 -10.93 11.46
C TRP A 59 2.51 -11.61 12.80
N THR A 60 3.12 -10.90 13.76
CA THR A 60 3.41 -11.37 15.12
C THR A 60 2.23 -11.17 16.08
N GLU A 61 1.31 -10.25 15.75
CA GLU A 61 0.09 -9.97 16.51
C GLU A 61 -1.16 -10.12 15.63
N PRO A 62 -1.51 -11.34 15.14
CA PRO A 62 -2.67 -11.51 14.29
C PRO A 62 -3.98 -11.14 14.98
N PRO A 63 -5.03 -10.77 14.22
CA PRO A 63 -6.32 -10.45 14.79
C PRO A 63 -6.92 -11.65 15.54
N LYS A 64 -7.49 -11.38 16.72
CA LYS A 64 -8.11 -12.41 17.59
C LYS A 64 -9.19 -13.23 16.88
N GLY A 65 -9.87 -12.65 15.91
CA GLY A 65 -10.91 -13.32 15.10
C GLY A 65 -10.36 -14.31 14.07
N LYS A 66 -9.03 -14.40 13.90
CA LYS A 66 -8.35 -15.23 12.89
C LYS A 66 -8.85 -15.00 11.46
N ALA A 67 -9.31 -13.78 11.20
CA ALA A 67 -9.72 -13.32 9.89
C ALA A 67 -9.12 -11.94 9.63
N LEU A 68 -8.63 -11.74 8.41
CA LEU A 68 -8.18 -10.44 7.94
C LEU A 68 -9.35 -9.74 7.25
N ASP A 69 -9.56 -8.47 7.58
CA ASP A 69 -10.46 -7.54 6.89
C ASP A 69 -9.75 -7.00 5.64
N LEU A 70 -9.82 -7.79 4.57
CA LEU A 70 -9.09 -7.53 3.33
C LEU A 70 -9.92 -6.74 2.33
N ILE A 71 -9.27 -5.79 1.65
CA ILE A 71 -9.85 -5.13 0.49
C ILE A 71 -9.78 -6.06 -0.72
N HIS A 72 -10.91 -6.25 -1.39
CA HIS A 72 -10.97 -7.10 -2.59
C HIS A 72 -9.99 -6.59 -3.67
N PRO A 73 -9.21 -7.47 -4.33
CA PRO A 73 -8.14 -7.07 -5.26
C PRO A 73 -8.59 -6.15 -6.39
N SER A 74 -9.86 -6.24 -6.83
CA SER A 74 -10.40 -5.37 -7.87
C SER A 74 -10.41 -3.88 -7.51
N TYR A 75 -10.62 -3.54 -6.23
CA TYR A 75 -10.56 -2.15 -5.77
C TYR A 75 -9.12 -1.62 -5.77
N VAL A 76 -8.17 -2.45 -5.32
CA VAL A 76 -6.75 -2.13 -5.36
C VAL A 76 -6.27 -1.96 -6.81
N LEU A 77 -6.68 -2.86 -7.71
CA LEU A 77 -6.39 -2.75 -9.15
C LEU A 77 -6.90 -1.44 -9.74
N THR A 78 -8.16 -1.09 -9.48
CA THR A 78 -8.78 0.14 -10.01
C THR A 78 -8.08 1.40 -9.49
N ALA A 79 -7.73 1.42 -8.19
CA ALA A 79 -6.99 2.52 -7.60
C ALA A 79 -5.55 2.62 -8.16
N ALA A 80 -4.88 1.48 -8.39
CA ALA A 80 -3.54 1.47 -8.99
C ALA A 80 -3.56 1.99 -10.44
N GLU A 81 -4.53 1.58 -11.24
CA GLU A 81 -4.76 2.11 -12.60
C GLU A 81 -5.01 3.62 -12.58
N SER A 82 -5.86 4.08 -11.67
CA SER A 82 -6.19 5.51 -11.52
C SER A 82 -4.98 6.33 -11.06
N GLY A 83 -4.17 5.78 -10.14
CA GLY A 83 -2.90 6.36 -9.71
C GLY A 83 -1.89 6.49 -10.85
N LEU A 84 -1.76 5.48 -11.71
CA LEU A 84 -0.90 5.55 -12.89
C LEU A 84 -1.34 6.66 -13.85
N ILE A 85 -2.65 6.79 -14.09
CA ILE A 85 -3.20 7.86 -14.92
C ILE A 85 -2.91 9.23 -14.32
N LEU A 86 -3.11 9.38 -13.00
CA LEU A 86 -2.84 10.61 -12.26
C LEU A 86 -1.37 11.06 -12.43
N LEU A 87 -0.42 10.17 -12.16
CA LEU A 87 1.03 10.46 -12.24
C LEU A 87 1.55 10.70 -13.66
N ARG A 88 0.81 10.24 -14.69
CA ARG A 88 1.13 10.49 -16.10
C ARG A 88 0.55 11.81 -16.61
N THR A 89 -0.49 12.31 -15.96
CA THR A 89 -1.21 13.53 -16.40
C THR A 89 -0.70 14.78 -15.69
N ASP A 90 -0.34 14.66 -14.41
CA ASP A 90 0.24 15.74 -13.61
C ASP A 90 1.56 15.28 -12.98
N LYS A 91 2.57 16.16 -13.02
CA LYS A 91 3.87 15.89 -12.42
C LYS A 91 3.79 15.86 -10.90
N ASN A 92 3.03 16.75 -10.26
CA ASN A 92 2.88 16.75 -8.80
C ASN A 92 1.40 16.97 -8.46
N PRO A 93 0.57 15.93 -8.64
CA PRO A 93 -0.87 16.05 -8.50
C PRO A 93 -1.27 16.46 -7.08
N GLN A 94 -2.41 17.12 -6.96
CA GLN A 94 -3.01 17.34 -5.65
C GLN A 94 -3.88 16.14 -5.26
N VAL A 95 -3.65 15.60 -4.06
CA VAL A 95 -4.32 14.41 -3.52
C VAL A 95 -4.93 14.73 -2.16
N LYS A 96 -5.85 13.87 -1.70
CA LYS A 96 -6.41 14.00 -0.34
C LYS A 96 -5.31 13.58 0.66
N ALA A 97 -5.07 14.39 1.69
CA ALA A 97 -4.02 14.15 2.68
C ALA A 97 -4.59 13.57 3.97
N GLY A 98 -4.41 12.27 4.18
CA GLY A 98 -4.71 11.61 5.45
C GLY A 98 -5.99 10.78 5.45
N TYR A 99 -6.07 9.93 6.49
CA TYR A 99 -7.00 8.81 6.74
C TYR A 99 -8.50 9.18 6.89
N SER A 100 -8.97 10.21 6.23
CA SER A 100 -10.28 10.81 6.47
C SER A 100 -11.08 10.85 5.18
N ALA A 101 -12.13 10.03 5.13
CA ALA A 101 -13.12 10.00 4.06
C ALA A 101 -14.09 11.21 4.12
N VAL A 102 -13.63 12.37 4.62
CA VAL A 102 -14.44 13.58 4.68
C VAL A 102 -14.28 14.31 3.36
N ASP A 103 -15.38 14.55 2.66
CA ASP A 103 -15.39 15.11 1.31
C ASP A 103 -14.87 16.55 1.20
N ASP A 104 -14.69 17.24 2.35
CA ASP A 104 -14.28 18.64 2.44
C ASP A 104 -12.80 18.86 2.84
N GLU A 105 -11.96 17.81 2.87
CA GLU A 105 -10.54 18.00 3.16
C GLU A 105 -9.79 18.68 2.00
N PRO A 106 -8.87 19.63 2.32
CA PRO A 106 -8.09 20.32 1.31
C PRO A 106 -7.18 19.34 0.57
N LEU A 107 -7.09 19.50 -0.76
CA LEU A 107 -6.12 18.77 -1.55
C LEU A 107 -4.71 19.33 -1.29
N GLU A 108 -3.75 18.44 -1.08
CA GLU A 108 -2.35 18.79 -0.88
C GLU A 108 -1.51 18.22 -2.02
N PRO A 109 -0.39 18.87 -2.40
CA PRO A 109 0.52 18.30 -3.38
C PRO A 109 1.04 16.95 -2.91
N LEU A 110 1.07 15.96 -3.81
CA LEU A 110 1.55 14.61 -3.52
C LEU A 110 2.97 14.64 -2.94
N PHE A 111 3.84 15.50 -3.46
CA PHE A 111 5.16 15.75 -2.89
C PHE A 111 5.24 17.18 -2.33
N ASN A 112 5.58 17.28 -1.04
CA ASN A 112 5.87 18.55 -0.39
C ASN A 112 7.35 18.97 -0.54
N ASP A 113 7.66 20.21 -0.15
CA ASP A 113 9.00 20.78 -0.27
C ASP A 113 10.10 19.97 0.43
N GLU A 114 9.79 19.28 1.52
CA GLU A 114 10.77 18.45 2.24
C GLU A 114 11.25 17.27 1.39
N HIS A 115 10.34 16.63 0.66
CA HIS A 115 10.69 15.53 -0.24
C HIS A 115 11.45 16.02 -1.47
N LEU A 116 11.07 17.19 -1.99
CA LEU A 116 11.69 17.80 -3.17
C LEU A 116 13.10 18.37 -2.91
N GLN A 117 13.52 18.49 -1.65
CA GLN A 117 14.91 18.83 -1.31
C GLN A 117 15.90 17.71 -1.66
N ARG A 118 15.45 16.45 -1.71
CA ARG A 118 16.32 15.28 -1.87
C ARG A 118 16.15 14.56 -3.20
N HIS A 119 14.99 14.73 -3.83
CA HIS A 119 14.62 14.02 -5.05
C HIS A 119 13.93 14.96 -6.03
N SER A 120 14.05 14.69 -7.33
CA SER A 120 13.21 15.37 -8.31
C SER A 120 11.81 14.76 -8.34
N VAL A 121 10.83 15.55 -8.74
CA VAL A 121 9.45 15.09 -8.98
C VAL A 121 9.43 13.91 -9.95
N GLU A 122 10.24 13.97 -11.01
CA GLU A 122 10.32 12.89 -12.01
C GLU A 122 10.87 11.58 -11.43
N GLN A 123 11.86 11.65 -10.53
CA GLN A 123 12.41 10.47 -9.86
C GLN A 123 11.36 9.81 -8.97
N LEU A 124 10.69 10.61 -8.13
CA LEU A 124 9.63 10.13 -7.24
C LEU A 124 8.46 9.54 -8.04
N ASN A 125 8.01 10.22 -9.10
CA ASN A 125 6.97 9.70 -9.97
C ASN A 125 7.35 8.39 -10.62
N HIS A 126 8.58 8.27 -11.14
CA HIS A 126 9.02 7.02 -11.76
C HIS A 126 9.04 5.87 -10.75
N GLU A 127 9.51 6.13 -9.54
CA GLU A 127 9.50 5.17 -8.44
C GLU A 127 8.07 4.72 -8.09
N LEU A 128 7.15 5.67 -7.86
CA LEU A 128 5.75 5.35 -7.55
C LEU A 128 5.07 4.57 -8.70
N GLN A 129 5.29 4.96 -9.96
CA GLN A 129 4.73 4.26 -11.11
C GLN A 129 5.21 2.81 -11.18
N SER A 130 6.48 2.53 -10.91
CA SER A 130 7.02 1.16 -10.87
C SER A 130 6.29 0.28 -9.84
N TYR A 131 6.06 0.81 -8.63
CA TYR A 131 5.30 0.08 -7.62
C TYR A 131 3.83 -0.10 -8.01
N LEU A 132 3.18 0.92 -8.57
CA LEU A 132 1.79 0.85 -9.02
C LEU A 132 1.61 -0.17 -10.15
N GLU A 133 2.56 -0.25 -11.10
CA GLU A 133 2.54 -1.25 -12.18
C GLU A 133 2.67 -2.68 -11.61
N LYS A 134 3.55 -2.89 -10.62
CA LYS A 134 3.68 -4.19 -9.94
C LYS A 134 2.39 -4.55 -9.17
N ILE A 135 1.81 -3.59 -8.44
CA ILE A 135 0.56 -3.79 -7.70
C ILE A 135 -0.60 -4.10 -8.66
N LEU A 136 -0.70 -3.39 -9.78
CA LEU A 136 -1.71 -3.60 -10.82
C LEU A 136 -1.64 -5.03 -11.36
N LEU A 137 -0.44 -5.48 -11.75
CA LEU A 137 -0.23 -6.85 -12.24
C LEU A 137 -0.65 -7.91 -11.21
N LEU A 138 -0.21 -7.76 -9.95
CA LEU A 138 -0.48 -8.74 -8.91
C LEU A 138 -1.95 -8.76 -8.49
N SER A 139 -2.56 -7.58 -8.33
CA SER A 139 -3.99 -7.44 -7.99
C SER A 139 -4.89 -7.97 -9.11
N GLY A 140 -4.49 -7.78 -10.38
CA GLY A 140 -5.16 -8.35 -11.54
C GLY A 140 -5.12 -9.88 -11.57
N ASN A 141 -4.10 -10.46 -10.94
CA ASN A 141 -3.98 -11.90 -10.71
C ASN A 141 -4.64 -12.37 -9.39
N GLY A 142 -5.43 -11.50 -8.74
CA GLY A 142 -6.18 -11.84 -7.53
C GLY A 142 -5.39 -11.77 -6.23
N HIS A 143 -4.24 -11.06 -6.19
CA HIS A 143 -3.51 -10.86 -4.94
C HIS A 143 -4.15 -9.74 -4.11
N TYR A 144 -4.38 -10.01 -2.83
CA TYR A 144 -4.65 -9.01 -1.81
C TYR A 144 -3.40 -8.21 -1.51
N LEU A 145 -3.57 -6.98 -1.01
CA LEU A 145 -2.49 -6.10 -0.61
C LEU A 145 -2.70 -5.65 0.84
N VAL A 146 -1.66 -5.82 1.66
CA VAL A 146 -1.63 -5.34 3.05
C VAL A 146 -0.34 -4.59 3.31
N ARG A 147 -0.39 -3.66 4.26
CA ARG A 147 0.79 -2.98 4.78
C ARG A 147 1.33 -3.78 5.97
N SER A 148 2.64 -3.98 6.03
CA SER A 148 3.32 -4.47 7.23
C SER A 148 4.38 -3.47 7.68
N PHE A 149 4.60 -3.39 8.98
CA PHE A 149 5.73 -2.66 9.54
C PHE A 149 6.80 -3.68 9.90
N GLU A 150 8.04 -3.39 9.51
CA GLU A 150 9.24 -4.11 9.98
C GLU A 150 9.81 -3.46 11.23
#